data_AF-A0A952RF57-F1
#
_entry.id   AF-A0A952RF57-F1
#
_cell.length_a   1.000
_cell.length_b   1.000
_cell.length_c   1.000
_cell.angle_alpha   90.00
_cell.angle_beta   90.00
_cell.angle_gamma   90.00
#
_symmetry.space_group_name_H-M   'P 1'
#
loop_
_entity.id
_entity.type
_entity.pdbx_description
1 polymer ?
#
loop_
_entity_poly.entity_id
_entity_poly.type
_entity_poly.pdbx_seq_one_letter_code
_entity_poly.pdbx_strand_id
1 'polypeptide(L)'
;MGQRSTWWLARLALVHAALPLACSLTPTDVEGEQEDSTAEAFSWAFKAPPKCACAVPTVEGNSSTCDLCREKVFVRLPSSVELSRVALGANDGLRIEEGVEITTPRASDKGSTPVISNAGAEKTAVDEKARLQGELWSVSAVRIDRNATVSGDVHTADSVLGCRACVRGRIYEREAIPIEVTDWRVTVPKSATKNIVVRSRDDRDLPPGSYKGILAKGGQVAFRSGIYDVEDLIIDDDADVELDDSGGPIIIRVRGRFESDGRWENASGDSSANALVAYLGRSTVKVREGFSGSIVASNAALHLKNKNEPTRGDKHRLHSKKSSKNKKHDKKEFGNDKKHDKKEFGNDKKHDKKEFGNDKKHESMKFVGSYFANRIIVDRDVRIEQAPFQNWKQLYTPLATGEPPPPPGEAPARRPPPPLTATTQSEASTQVAEFIQWAAFSYPEDEELLRTSLANARENDVIVRAFSGAVDDALSKDWDYAMVSLYLLSSLRSPAAESYLTTFVRKPLPSTGHVFEHSIFPDGMPVEAGSLAQLQMIAAIGLSLIDTPTSRSEVLRLVREHPATMVRSEAVRAHLRNGGPTARSQLGTLLAPEEKYWLDRFENRDLNSGSSFDERLATFLSLHPEASQPPMEDAK
;
A
#
# COMPACT_ATOMS: atom_id res chain seq x y z
N MET A 1 9.80 -2.47 -9.10
CA MET A 1 8.86 -1.67 -9.92
C MET A 1 8.58 -0.39 -9.15
N GLY A 2 9.20 0.73 -9.52
CA GLY A 2 8.97 2.02 -8.85
C GLY A 2 7.51 2.46 -8.96
N GLN A 3 7.05 3.33 -8.05
CA GLN A 3 5.74 3.99 -8.14
C GLN A 3 5.57 4.77 -9.46
N ARG A 4 6.67 5.14 -10.13
CA ARG A 4 6.67 5.98 -11.34
C ARG A 4 6.08 5.32 -12.60
N SER A 5 6.23 4.01 -12.84
CA SER A 5 5.85 3.40 -14.14
C SER A 5 4.34 3.08 -14.27
N THR A 6 3.70 2.55 -13.23
CA THR A 6 2.23 2.34 -13.24
C THR A 6 1.45 3.65 -13.17
N TRP A 7 1.95 4.64 -12.40
CA TRP A 7 1.40 6.01 -12.43
C TRP A 7 1.52 6.63 -13.83
N TRP A 8 2.63 6.39 -14.53
CA TRP A 8 2.84 6.91 -15.86
C TRP A 8 1.98 6.22 -16.93
N LEU A 9 1.78 4.90 -16.90
CA LEU A 9 0.85 4.24 -17.85
C LEU A 9 -0.60 4.72 -17.67
N ALA A 10 -1.02 4.96 -16.42
CA ALA A 10 -2.29 5.63 -16.15
C ALA A 10 -2.29 7.10 -16.62
N ARG A 11 -1.14 7.81 -16.52
CA ARG A 11 -0.91 9.18 -17.04
C ARG A 11 -1.01 9.23 -18.58
N LEU A 12 -0.58 8.18 -19.28
CA LEU A 12 -0.58 8.07 -20.75
C LEU A 12 -2.02 8.01 -21.32
N ALA A 13 -2.93 7.33 -20.63
CA ALA A 13 -4.36 7.34 -20.97
C ALA A 13 -5.06 8.69 -20.71
N LEU A 14 -4.44 9.58 -19.91
CA LEU A 14 -4.99 10.89 -19.53
C LEU A 14 -4.56 12.03 -20.47
N VAL A 15 -3.50 11.89 -21.26
CA VAL A 15 -2.97 12.95 -22.15
C VAL A 15 -3.53 12.87 -23.59
N HIS A 16 -4.08 11.73 -24.02
CA HIS A 16 -4.32 11.42 -25.44
C HIS A 16 -5.65 11.91 -26.08
N ALA A 17 -6.10 13.15 -25.80
CA ALA A 17 -7.35 13.70 -26.35
C ALA A 17 -7.23 14.96 -27.26
N ALA A 18 -6.04 15.30 -27.78
CA ALA A 18 -5.88 16.42 -28.72
C ALA A 18 -5.73 15.96 -30.19
N LEU A 19 -6.60 16.45 -31.08
CA LEU A 19 -6.43 16.42 -32.55
C LEU A 19 -5.67 17.70 -32.99
N PRO A 20 -4.86 17.67 -34.07
CA PRO A 20 -4.08 18.85 -34.48
C PRO A 20 -4.87 19.74 -35.45
N LEU A 21 -5.05 21.02 -35.10
CA LEU A 21 -5.20 22.12 -36.07
C LEU A 21 -3.99 23.04 -35.89
N ALA A 22 -3.16 23.14 -36.93
CA ALA A 22 -1.89 23.84 -36.91
C ALA A 22 -2.04 25.36 -36.96
N CYS A 23 -1.30 26.10 -36.13
CA CYS A 23 -0.79 27.43 -36.45
C CYS A 23 0.42 27.79 -35.56
N SER A 24 1.46 28.34 -36.18
CA SER A 24 2.75 28.73 -35.57
C SER A 24 2.64 30.02 -34.75
N LEU A 25 3.47 30.18 -33.70
CA LEU A 25 4.18 31.42 -33.32
C LEU A 25 5.19 31.17 -32.16
N THR A 26 6.22 32.02 -32.08
CA THR A 26 7.48 31.94 -31.29
C THR A 26 7.40 32.55 -29.87
N PRO A 27 8.38 32.31 -28.95
CA PRO A 27 8.20 32.42 -27.50
C PRO A 27 8.76 33.69 -26.86
N THR A 28 8.23 34.06 -25.68
CA THR A 28 8.96 34.80 -24.62
C THR A 28 8.51 34.37 -23.23
N ASP A 29 9.50 34.24 -22.35
CA ASP A 29 9.51 33.69 -20.98
C ASP A 29 8.67 34.47 -19.95
N VAL A 30 8.13 33.77 -18.93
CA VAL A 30 8.18 34.14 -17.48
C VAL A 30 7.84 32.91 -16.62
N GLU A 31 8.67 32.64 -15.61
CA GLU A 31 8.57 31.58 -14.58
C GLU A 31 7.57 31.91 -13.45
N GLY A 32 6.99 30.87 -12.84
CA GLY A 32 6.25 30.96 -11.58
C GLY A 32 5.61 29.64 -11.16
N GLU A 33 6.37 28.80 -10.44
CA GLU A 33 5.90 27.55 -9.83
C GLU A 33 5.10 27.79 -8.55
N GLN A 34 3.94 27.13 -8.42
CA GLN A 34 3.37 26.79 -7.13
C GLN A 34 2.56 25.48 -7.24
N GLU A 35 3.12 24.39 -6.70
CA GLU A 35 2.46 23.07 -6.62
C GLU A 35 1.52 23.01 -5.42
N ASP A 36 0.31 22.44 -5.59
CA ASP A 36 -0.61 22.17 -4.49
C ASP A 36 -1.31 20.80 -4.61
N SER A 37 -1.84 20.35 -3.48
CA SER A 37 -1.61 19.05 -2.85
C SER A 37 -2.91 18.25 -2.65
N THR A 38 -3.33 17.41 -3.61
CA THR A 38 -4.56 16.58 -3.42
C THR A 38 -4.56 15.19 -4.08
N ALA A 39 -3.41 14.68 -4.54
CA ALA A 39 -3.32 13.38 -5.21
C ALA A 39 -3.23 12.14 -4.26
N GLU A 40 -3.27 12.32 -2.94
CA GLU A 40 -2.81 11.29 -1.99
C GLU A 40 -3.80 10.16 -1.63
N ALA A 41 -5.08 10.25 -2.02
CA ALA A 41 -6.09 9.29 -1.53
C ALA A 41 -6.15 7.92 -2.26
N PHE A 42 -5.48 7.74 -3.41
CA PHE A 42 -5.66 6.55 -4.27
C PHE A 42 -4.43 5.61 -4.38
N SER A 43 -3.41 5.76 -3.52
CA SER A 43 -2.07 5.15 -3.72
C SER A 43 -1.81 3.77 -3.08
N TRP A 44 -2.70 3.23 -2.24
CA TRP A 44 -2.24 2.31 -1.17
C TRP A 44 -2.50 0.81 -1.36
N ALA A 45 -2.73 0.32 -2.58
CA ALA A 45 -3.14 -1.07 -2.75
C ALA A 45 -2.55 -1.76 -3.99
N PHE A 46 -1.61 -2.68 -3.71
CA PHE A 46 -1.28 -3.91 -4.44
C PHE A 46 -0.29 -3.82 -5.60
N LYS A 47 0.75 -4.66 -5.49
CA LYS A 47 1.68 -5.02 -6.56
C LYS A 47 2.03 -6.51 -6.42
N ALA A 48 1.90 -7.29 -7.49
CA ALA A 48 2.45 -8.63 -7.56
C ALA A 48 3.97 -8.62 -7.34
N PRO A 49 4.56 -9.67 -6.73
CA PRO A 49 6.01 -9.78 -6.62
C PRO A 49 6.64 -9.76 -8.02
N PRO A 50 7.83 -9.15 -8.20
CA PRO A 50 8.51 -9.16 -9.49
C PRO A 50 8.70 -10.62 -9.96
N LYS A 51 8.28 -10.93 -11.20
CA LYS A 51 8.66 -12.18 -11.86
C LYS A 51 10.17 -12.14 -12.04
N CYS A 52 10.85 -13.20 -11.60
CA CYS A 52 12.30 -13.30 -11.63
C CYS A 52 12.82 -13.06 -13.06
N ALA A 53 13.56 -11.97 -13.25
CA ALA A 53 14.19 -11.70 -14.53
C ALA A 53 15.39 -12.65 -14.67
N CYS A 54 15.23 -13.69 -15.49
CA CYS A 54 16.35 -14.52 -15.91
C CYS A 54 17.33 -13.67 -16.71
N ALA A 55 18.59 -13.61 -16.28
CA ALA A 55 19.66 -13.17 -17.17
C ALA A 55 19.74 -14.21 -18.29
N VAL A 56 19.41 -13.81 -19.52
CA VAL A 56 19.55 -14.65 -20.70
C VAL A 56 21.04 -14.97 -20.87
N PRO A 57 21.46 -16.24 -20.86
CA PRO A 57 22.86 -16.57 -21.13
C PRO A 57 23.18 -16.20 -22.58
N THR A 58 24.27 -15.46 -22.79
CA THR A 58 24.67 -14.91 -24.09
C THR A 58 25.45 -15.88 -24.99
N VAL A 59 25.50 -17.18 -24.71
CA VAL A 59 26.28 -18.12 -25.55
C VAL A 59 25.53 -19.44 -25.75
N GLU A 60 25.40 -19.84 -27.01
CA GLU A 60 24.69 -21.02 -27.49
C GLU A 60 25.18 -22.30 -26.83
N GLY A 61 24.23 -23.09 -26.30
CA GLY A 61 24.41 -24.52 -26.13
C GLY A 61 24.71 -25.04 -24.72
N ASN A 62 23.97 -24.62 -23.69
CA ASN A 62 23.66 -25.49 -22.56
C ASN A 62 22.41 -25.03 -21.79
N SER A 63 21.53 -26.00 -21.51
CA SER A 63 20.28 -25.93 -20.73
C SER A 63 20.21 -24.78 -19.70
N SER A 64 19.35 -23.80 -19.97
CA SER A 64 19.06 -22.67 -19.08
C SER A 64 18.11 -23.04 -17.94
N THR A 65 18.60 -23.77 -16.93
CA THR A 65 17.89 -23.94 -15.65
C THR A 65 17.99 -22.66 -14.84
N CYS A 66 17.07 -21.74 -15.13
CA CYS A 66 16.93 -20.49 -14.42
C CYS A 66 16.19 -20.72 -13.08
N ASP A 67 16.85 -21.43 -12.17
CA ASP A 67 16.26 -21.92 -10.92
C ASP A 67 16.34 -20.93 -9.75
N LEU A 68 17.01 -19.79 -9.96
CA LEU A 68 17.32 -18.83 -8.91
C LEU A 68 16.83 -17.42 -9.26
N CYS A 69 16.10 -16.82 -8.33
CA CYS A 69 15.62 -15.45 -8.39
C CYS A 69 16.55 -14.56 -7.55
N ARG A 70 17.11 -13.50 -8.16
CA ARG A 70 17.89 -12.50 -7.44
C ARG A 70 16.99 -11.32 -7.10
N GLU A 71 16.69 -11.15 -5.82
CA GLU A 71 15.93 -10.02 -5.32
C GLU A 71 16.86 -9.05 -4.59
N LYS A 72 16.57 -7.75 -4.71
CA LYS A 72 17.31 -6.69 -4.02
C LYS A 72 16.58 -6.33 -2.73
N VAL A 73 17.28 -6.44 -1.61
CA VAL A 73 16.83 -5.90 -0.32
C VAL A 73 17.67 -4.66 -0.03
N PHE A 74 17.02 -3.59 0.41
CA PHE A 74 17.70 -2.34 0.68
C PHE A 74 17.07 -1.58 1.86
N VAL A 75 17.90 -0.78 2.51
CA VAL A 75 17.51 0.16 3.56
C VAL A 75 18.10 1.52 3.20
N ARG A 76 17.32 2.58 3.37
CA ARG A 76 17.76 3.97 3.17
C ARG A 76 17.85 4.64 4.54
N LEU A 77 19.01 5.21 4.87
CA LEU A 77 19.24 5.91 6.12
C LEU A 77 20.06 7.18 5.88
N PRO A 78 19.97 8.19 6.75
CA PRO A 78 20.97 9.24 6.83
C PRO A 78 22.38 8.64 6.96
N SER A 79 23.37 9.20 6.26
CA SER A 79 24.74 8.65 6.27
C SER A 79 25.43 8.70 7.65
N SER A 80 24.89 9.48 8.58
CA SER A 80 25.33 9.57 9.98
C SER A 80 24.67 8.51 10.90
N VAL A 81 23.65 7.80 10.41
CA VAL A 81 22.85 6.86 11.19
C VAL A 81 23.32 5.43 10.94
N GLU A 82 23.86 4.80 11.97
CA GLU A 82 24.24 3.39 11.94
C GLU A 82 23.02 2.47 11.98
N LEU A 83 23.00 1.44 11.13
CA LEU A 83 21.91 0.47 11.03
C LEU A 83 21.59 -0.24 12.36
N SER A 84 22.60 -0.48 13.20
CA SER A 84 22.47 -1.12 14.52
C SER A 84 21.76 -0.26 15.57
N ARG A 85 21.60 1.04 15.34
CA ARG A 85 20.89 1.96 16.26
C ARG A 85 19.41 2.13 15.90
N VAL A 86 19.00 1.72 14.70
CA VAL A 86 17.67 2.03 14.18
C VAL A 86 16.62 1.15 14.84
N ALA A 87 15.60 1.76 15.44
CA ALA A 87 14.38 1.07 15.87
C ALA A 87 13.38 0.98 14.71
N LEU A 88 13.15 2.10 14.02
CA LEU A 88 12.25 2.23 12.87
C LEU A 88 12.97 2.97 11.73
N GLY A 89 13.02 2.37 10.55
CA GLY A 89 13.61 2.97 9.35
C GLY A 89 12.67 2.89 8.14
N ALA A 90 11.98 3.99 7.82
CA ALA A 90 11.10 4.08 6.67
C ALA A 90 11.83 4.64 5.43
N ASN A 91 11.63 4.03 4.25
CA ASN A 91 12.20 4.52 2.99
C ASN A 91 11.36 5.65 2.35
N ASP A 92 10.09 5.77 2.72
CA ASP A 92 9.09 6.69 2.14
C ASP A 92 8.34 7.50 3.21
N GLY A 93 7.65 6.82 4.14
CA GLY A 93 6.82 7.48 5.14
C GLY A 93 6.71 6.76 6.49
N LEU A 94 6.53 7.53 7.55
CA LEU A 94 6.50 7.02 8.92
C LEU A 94 5.33 7.63 9.72
N ARG A 95 4.49 6.77 10.27
CA ARG A 95 3.41 7.15 11.19
C ARG A 95 3.50 6.38 12.50
N ILE A 96 3.53 7.12 13.59
CA ILE A 96 3.55 6.61 14.96
C ILE A 96 2.26 7.10 15.64
N GLU A 97 1.34 6.19 15.95
CA GLU A 97 0.04 6.55 16.51
C GLU A 97 0.09 6.85 18.03
N GLU A 98 -1.08 7.16 18.59
CA GLU A 98 -1.27 7.57 19.97
C GLU A 98 -0.71 6.55 20.97
N GLY A 99 0.04 7.02 21.97
CA GLY A 99 0.50 6.17 23.09
C GLY A 99 1.59 5.16 22.75
N VAL A 100 2.15 5.18 21.53
CA VAL A 100 3.31 4.33 21.19
C VAL A 100 4.51 4.69 22.06
N GLU A 101 5.22 3.68 22.57
CA GLU A 101 6.47 3.87 23.31
C GLU A 101 7.64 3.22 22.57
N ILE A 102 8.68 3.97 22.24
CA ILE A 102 9.93 3.45 21.67
C ILE A 102 11.04 3.62 22.70
N THR A 103 11.68 2.51 23.08
CA THR A 103 12.60 2.42 24.22
C THR A 103 13.84 1.60 23.87
N THR A 104 14.87 1.62 24.72
CA THR A 104 16.00 0.69 24.66
C THR A 104 15.85 -0.45 25.67
N PRO A 105 16.35 -1.66 25.35
CA PRO A 105 16.13 -2.88 26.13
C PRO A 105 16.62 -2.82 27.57
N ARG A 106 17.63 -2.00 27.87
CA ARG A 106 18.24 -2.00 29.20
C ARG A 106 19.09 -0.76 29.43
N ALA A 107 19.01 -0.23 30.64
CA ALA A 107 19.88 0.85 31.12
C ALA A 107 21.37 0.45 31.23
N SER A 108 21.74 -0.82 30.99
CA SER A 108 23.13 -1.29 30.93
C SER A 108 23.79 -1.03 29.57
N ASP A 109 23.01 -0.95 28.49
CA ASP A 109 23.53 -0.65 27.15
C ASP A 109 23.61 0.87 26.94
N LYS A 110 24.29 1.54 27.88
CA LYS A 110 24.33 3.00 28.07
C LYS A 110 24.85 3.83 26.88
N GLY A 111 25.16 3.21 25.75
CA GLY A 111 25.79 3.88 24.60
C GLY A 111 24.88 4.13 23.40
N SER A 112 23.81 3.36 23.23
CA SER A 112 23.01 3.44 21.99
C SER A 112 21.63 4.00 22.28
N THR A 113 21.43 5.28 21.96
CA THR A 113 20.07 5.83 21.81
C THR A 113 19.46 5.25 20.53
N PRO A 114 18.20 4.79 20.58
CA PRO A 114 17.51 4.28 19.41
C PRO A 114 17.28 5.44 18.44
N VAL A 115 17.36 5.13 17.15
CA VAL A 115 17.12 6.09 16.07
C VAL A 115 15.81 5.73 15.38
N ILE A 116 14.97 6.73 15.20
CA ILE A 116 13.79 6.69 14.34
C ILE A 116 14.16 7.45 13.07
N SER A 117 13.99 6.82 11.90
CA SER A 117 14.41 7.41 10.64
C SER A 117 13.33 7.31 9.55
N ASN A 118 13.16 8.39 8.80
CA ASN A 118 12.40 8.44 7.57
C ASN A 118 13.25 9.07 6.46
N ALA A 119 13.71 8.26 5.52
CA ALA A 119 14.54 8.69 4.39
C ALA A 119 13.72 9.13 3.17
N GLY A 120 12.39 9.16 3.31
CA GLY A 120 11.45 9.43 2.23
C GLY A 120 10.85 10.82 2.22
N ALA A 121 10.01 11.07 1.20
CA ALA A 121 9.39 12.38 0.98
C ALA A 121 8.06 12.53 1.74
N GLU A 122 7.42 11.43 2.15
CA GLU A 122 6.18 11.50 2.93
C GLU A 122 6.50 11.91 4.37
N LYS A 123 5.64 12.76 4.95
CA LYS A 123 5.80 13.30 6.30
C LYS A 123 6.00 12.22 7.37
N THR A 124 6.80 12.55 8.37
CA THR A 124 6.88 11.79 9.63
C THR A 124 5.81 12.31 10.58
N ALA A 125 4.90 11.46 11.05
CA ALA A 125 3.85 11.84 12.00
C ALA A 125 4.01 11.10 13.33
N VAL A 126 4.04 11.86 14.43
CA VAL A 126 4.09 11.37 15.81
C VAL A 126 2.83 11.89 16.52
N ASP A 127 1.86 11.01 16.72
CA ASP A 127 0.54 11.36 17.27
C ASP A 127 0.60 11.48 18.81
N GLU A 128 -0.52 11.91 19.42
CA GLU A 128 -0.58 12.31 20.83
C GLU A 128 -0.05 11.24 21.80
N LYS A 129 0.58 11.68 22.91
CA LYS A 129 1.08 10.79 23.99
C LYS A 129 2.15 9.77 23.58
N ALA A 130 2.57 9.70 22.30
CA ALA A 130 3.69 8.86 21.91
C ALA A 130 4.98 9.29 22.62
N ARG A 131 5.84 8.33 22.98
CA ARG A 131 7.08 8.56 23.75
C ARG A 131 8.26 7.91 23.04
N LEU A 132 9.08 8.73 22.38
CA LEU A 132 10.24 8.27 21.64
C LEU A 132 11.49 8.53 22.48
N GLN A 133 12.10 7.47 23.04
CA GLN A 133 13.33 7.59 23.81
C GLN A 133 14.58 7.62 22.91
N GLY A 134 14.68 8.54 21.95
CA GLY A 134 15.74 8.50 20.95
C GLY A 134 15.81 9.73 20.07
N GLU A 135 16.66 9.64 19.04
CA GLU A 135 16.78 10.65 17.99
C GLU A 135 15.76 10.37 16.87
N LEU A 136 15.31 11.44 16.20
CA LEU A 136 14.42 11.35 15.04
C LEU A 136 15.06 12.05 13.85
N TRP A 137 15.20 11.33 12.74
CA TRP A 137 15.74 11.84 11.48
C TRP A 137 14.69 11.73 10.37
N SER A 138 14.44 12.80 9.61
CA SER A 138 13.41 12.82 8.57
C SER A 138 13.79 13.69 7.38
N VAL A 139 13.83 13.14 6.16
CA VAL A 139 14.02 13.96 4.94
C VAL A 139 12.83 14.87 4.68
N SER A 140 11.64 14.48 5.12
CA SER A 140 10.40 15.26 5.01
C SER A 140 10.05 15.99 6.30
N ALA A 141 8.99 16.81 6.25
CA ALA A 141 8.42 17.48 7.42
C ALA A 141 8.05 16.50 8.54
N VAL A 142 8.28 16.93 9.79
CA VAL A 142 7.97 16.16 10.99
C VAL A 142 6.81 16.82 11.71
N ARG A 143 5.70 16.10 11.91
CA ARG A 143 4.56 16.56 12.73
C ARG A 143 4.60 15.86 14.08
N ILE A 144 4.67 16.64 15.16
CA ILE A 144 4.62 16.16 16.55
C ILE A 144 3.35 16.72 17.21
N ASP A 145 2.37 15.86 17.48
CA ASP A 145 1.12 16.26 18.10
C ASP A 145 1.27 16.53 19.61
N ARG A 146 0.19 16.98 20.25
CA ARG A 146 0.22 17.39 21.66
C ARG A 146 0.54 16.21 22.57
N ASN A 147 1.36 16.46 23.59
CA ASN A 147 1.79 15.46 24.59
C ASN A 147 2.60 14.28 24.04
N ALA A 148 2.86 14.20 22.73
CA ALA A 148 3.94 13.36 22.24
C ALA A 148 5.26 13.85 22.85
N THR A 149 6.28 13.00 22.95
CA THR A 149 7.60 13.41 23.44
C THR A 149 8.70 12.72 22.65
N VAL A 150 9.74 13.49 22.30
CA VAL A 150 10.98 12.99 21.71
C VAL A 150 12.12 13.36 22.65
N SER A 151 12.80 12.37 23.22
CA SER A 151 13.82 12.65 24.23
C SER A 151 15.17 13.11 23.66
N GLY A 152 15.48 12.72 22.42
CA GLY A 152 16.70 13.10 21.72
C GLY A 152 16.50 14.24 20.74
N ASP A 153 17.48 14.41 19.85
CA ASP A 153 17.50 15.44 18.82
C ASP A 153 16.54 15.08 17.67
N VAL A 154 15.99 16.10 17.02
CA VAL A 154 15.16 15.99 15.82
C VAL A 154 15.88 16.67 14.66
N HIS A 155 16.22 15.89 13.64
CA HIS A 155 16.84 16.34 12.41
C HIS A 155 15.83 16.23 11.27
N THR A 156 15.60 17.32 10.54
CA THR A 156 14.77 17.30 9.33
C THR A 156 15.32 18.21 8.23
N ALA A 157 15.21 17.76 6.98
CA ALA A 157 15.53 18.58 5.81
C ALA A 157 14.41 19.57 5.45
N ASP A 158 13.30 19.52 6.18
CA ASP A 158 12.15 20.42 6.06
C ASP A 158 11.85 21.05 7.44
N SER A 159 10.58 21.10 7.84
CA SER A 159 10.08 21.80 9.02
C SER A 159 9.50 20.82 10.06
N VAL A 160 9.57 21.22 11.32
CA VAL A 160 8.91 20.57 12.44
C VAL A 160 7.62 21.33 12.77
N LEU A 161 6.49 20.67 12.56
CA LEU A 161 5.14 21.15 12.83
C LEU A 161 4.63 20.62 14.17
N GLY A 162 3.86 21.43 14.90
CA GLY A 162 3.19 21.03 16.14
C GLY A 162 3.97 21.39 17.42
N CYS A 163 4.04 20.47 18.38
CA CYS A 163 4.57 20.72 19.72
C CYS A 163 6.12 20.73 19.75
N ARG A 164 6.75 21.89 19.55
CA ARG A 164 8.22 22.02 19.66
C ARG A 164 8.75 21.78 21.08
N ALA A 165 8.00 22.20 22.11
CA ALA A 165 8.36 22.00 23.52
C ALA A 165 8.34 20.51 23.95
N CYS A 166 7.81 19.63 23.10
CA CYS A 166 7.78 18.20 23.33
C CYS A 166 9.10 17.50 22.97
N VAL A 167 10.00 18.18 22.25
CA VAL A 167 11.35 17.71 21.94
C VAL A 167 12.28 18.16 23.06
N ARG A 168 12.94 17.21 23.74
CA ARG A 168 13.89 17.50 24.82
C ARG A 168 15.31 17.76 24.31
N GLY A 169 15.64 17.20 23.16
CA GLY A 169 16.88 17.51 22.45
C GLY A 169 16.78 18.80 21.64
N ARG A 170 17.73 18.98 20.72
CA ARG A 170 17.76 20.08 19.76
C ARG A 170 16.91 19.75 18.53
N ILE A 171 16.40 20.80 17.89
CA ILE A 171 15.69 20.70 16.61
C ILE A 171 16.57 21.33 15.54
N TYR A 172 16.93 20.55 14.52
CA TYR A 172 17.66 20.97 13.33
C TYR A 172 16.70 20.87 12.13
N GLU A 173 16.16 22.02 11.72
CA GLU A 173 15.29 22.13 10.54
C GLU A 173 16.09 22.57 9.31
N ARG A 174 15.61 22.19 8.12
CA ARG A 174 16.24 22.50 6.83
C ARG A 174 17.72 22.08 6.77
N GLU A 175 18.06 21.03 7.51
CA GLU A 175 19.40 20.46 7.49
C GLU A 175 19.56 19.56 6.25
N ALA A 176 20.70 19.64 5.56
CA ALA A 176 20.97 18.70 4.48
C ALA A 176 21.19 17.29 5.08
N ILE A 177 20.28 16.36 4.79
CA ILE A 177 20.35 14.97 5.26
C ILE A 177 20.78 14.08 4.09
N PRO A 178 22.09 13.83 3.89
CA PRO A 178 22.56 12.90 2.87
C PRO A 178 22.07 11.48 3.19
N ILE A 179 21.48 10.82 2.20
CA ILE A 179 20.95 9.46 2.34
C ILE A 179 21.94 8.46 1.75
N GLU A 180 22.32 7.49 2.57
CA GLU A 180 23.05 6.29 2.16
C GLU A 180 22.05 5.15 1.91
N VAL A 181 22.31 4.38 0.86
CA VAL A 181 21.54 3.18 0.53
C VAL A 181 22.39 1.98 0.85
N THR A 182 21.98 1.23 1.85
CA THR A 182 22.58 -0.03 2.21
C THR A 182 21.76 -1.14 1.56
N ASP A 183 22.35 -1.88 0.63
CA ASP A 183 21.65 -2.95 -0.09
C ASP A 183 22.44 -4.25 -0.18
N TRP A 184 21.70 -5.34 -0.29
CA TRP A 184 22.24 -6.67 -0.53
C TRP A 184 21.30 -7.43 -1.47
N ARG A 185 21.87 -8.41 -2.16
CA ARG A 185 21.10 -9.30 -3.04
C ARG A 185 20.86 -10.61 -2.34
N VAL A 186 19.62 -11.08 -2.39
CA VAL A 186 19.26 -12.41 -1.94
C VAL A 186 18.93 -13.28 -3.13
N THR A 187 19.46 -14.49 -3.12
CA THR A 187 19.13 -15.51 -4.11
C THR A 187 18.14 -16.47 -3.50
N VAL A 188 16.95 -16.55 -4.08
CA VAL A 188 15.86 -17.44 -3.62
C VAL A 188 15.54 -18.45 -4.71
N PRO A 189 15.34 -19.74 -4.37
CA PRO A 189 14.89 -20.73 -5.34
C PRO A 189 13.55 -20.31 -5.97
N LYS A 190 13.45 -20.50 -7.29
CA LYS A 190 12.26 -20.14 -8.08
C LYS A 190 11.02 -20.94 -7.66
N SER A 191 11.21 -22.17 -7.22
CA SER A 191 10.14 -23.04 -6.77
C SER A 191 10.56 -23.77 -5.51
N ALA A 192 9.88 -23.45 -4.41
CA ALA A 192 9.80 -24.38 -3.30
C ALA A 192 8.58 -25.30 -3.50
N THR A 193 8.69 -26.56 -3.06
CA THR A 193 7.63 -27.57 -3.26
C THR A 193 6.93 -27.96 -1.95
N LYS A 194 7.56 -27.72 -0.80
CA LYS A 194 7.08 -28.18 0.51
C LYS A 194 6.15 -27.17 1.16
N ASN A 195 4.89 -27.54 1.39
CA ASN A 195 3.98 -26.79 2.26
C ASN A 195 4.01 -27.37 3.68
N ILE A 196 4.13 -26.51 4.68
CA ILE A 196 4.02 -26.84 6.09
C ILE A 196 2.71 -26.24 6.60
N VAL A 197 1.92 -27.08 7.27
CA VAL A 197 0.78 -26.63 8.06
C VAL A 197 0.98 -27.14 9.46
N VAL A 198 1.08 -26.22 10.41
CA VAL A 198 1.14 -26.50 11.85
C VAL A 198 -0.24 -26.20 12.40
N ARG A 199 -0.82 -27.14 13.13
CA ARG A 199 -2.15 -27.01 13.71
C ARG A 199 -2.04 -26.87 15.23
N SER A 200 -3.11 -26.43 15.87
CA SER A 200 -3.23 -26.42 17.33
C SER A 200 -2.74 -27.75 17.94
N ARG A 201 -1.82 -27.63 18.91
CA ARG A 201 -1.13 -28.73 19.63
C ARG A 201 -0.12 -29.53 18.82
N ASP A 202 0.17 -29.15 17.58
CA ASP A 202 1.31 -29.68 16.84
C ASP A 202 2.53 -28.81 17.13
N ASP A 203 3.65 -29.44 17.49
CA ASP A 203 4.95 -28.78 17.57
C ASP A 203 5.79 -29.21 16.37
N ARG A 204 6.38 -28.24 15.68
CA ARG A 204 7.19 -28.48 14.48
C ARG A 204 8.51 -27.75 14.57
N ASP A 205 9.57 -28.54 14.66
CA ASP A 205 10.93 -28.07 14.43
C ASP A 205 11.22 -28.03 12.92
N LEU A 206 11.39 -26.83 12.38
CA LEU A 206 11.67 -26.61 10.97
C LEU A 206 13.17 -26.42 10.75
N PRO A 207 13.84 -27.32 10.02
CA PRO A 207 15.21 -27.07 9.62
C PRO A 207 15.28 -25.96 8.56
N PRO A 208 16.42 -25.24 8.45
CA PRO A 208 16.67 -24.31 7.36
C PRO A 208 16.43 -24.96 5.98
N GLY A 209 15.89 -24.20 5.03
CA GLY A 209 15.56 -24.71 3.69
C GLY A 209 14.48 -23.91 2.97
N SER A 210 13.99 -24.46 1.85
CA SER A 210 12.99 -23.79 1.02
C SER A 210 11.58 -24.39 1.17
N TYR A 211 10.60 -23.52 1.36
CA TYR A 211 9.21 -23.82 1.68
C TYR A 211 8.26 -23.06 0.75
N LYS A 212 7.30 -23.77 0.18
CA LYS A 212 6.24 -23.17 -0.63
C LYS A 212 5.26 -22.40 0.26
N GLY A 213 5.12 -22.80 1.52
CA GLY A 213 4.29 -22.07 2.45
C GLY A 213 4.46 -22.63 3.84
N ILE A 214 4.45 -21.76 4.84
CA ILE A 214 4.38 -22.12 6.25
C ILE A 214 3.14 -21.44 6.79
N LEU A 215 2.17 -22.25 7.19
CA LEU A 215 0.92 -21.81 7.78
C LEU A 215 0.81 -22.40 9.19
N ALA A 216 0.94 -21.58 10.21
CA ALA A 216 0.75 -21.98 11.60
C ALA A 216 -0.63 -21.53 12.08
N LYS A 217 -1.50 -22.50 12.38
CA LYS A 217 -2.89 -22.33 12.87
C LYS A 217 -3.00 -22.92 14.27
N GLY A 218 -2.28 -22.30 15.19
CA GLY A 218 -2.01 -22.84 16.52
C GLY A 218 -0.79 -23.76 16.57
N GLY A 219 -0.44 -24.17 17.79
CA GLY A 219 0.73 -25.02 18.05
C GLY A 219 2.03 -24.22 18.03
N GLN A 220 3.16 -24.91 18.06
CA GLN A 220 4.48 -24.30 18.09
C GLN A 220 5.25 -24.54 16.79
N VAL A 221 5.85 -23.49 16.22
CA VAL A 221 6.81 -23.58 15.10
C VAL A 221 8.18 -23.11 15.58
N ALA A 222 9.16 -24.00 15.60
CA ALA A 222 10.53 -23.64 15.94
C ALA A 222 11.36 -23.43 14.66
N PHE A 223 12.02 -22.28 14.57
CA PHE A 223 13.04 -21.98 13.57
C PHE A 223 14.42 -22.07 14.23
N ARG A 224 15.28 -22.94 13.72
CA ARG A 224 16.69 -23.05 14.12
C ARG A 224 17.57 -22.10 13.31
N SER A 225 18.78 -21.80 13.79
CA SER A 225 19.80 -21.04 13.06
C SER A 225 19.98 -21.51 11.62
N GLY A 226 19.99 -20.56 10.68
CA GLY A 226 20.13 -20.82 9.25
C GLY A 226 19.22 -19.97 8.38
N ILE A 227 19.13 -20.34 7.10
CA ILE A 227 18.39 -19.57 6.09
C ILE A 227 17.13 -20.32 5.65
N TYR A 228 15.99 -19.64 5.69
CA TYR A 228 14.69 -20.11 5.27
C TYR A 228 14.23 -19.30 4.06
N ASP A 229 13.87 -19.98 2.98
CA ASP A 229 13.22 -19.39 1.82
C ASP A 229 11.75 -19.78 1.84
N VAL A 230 10.86 -18.83 1.97
CA VAL A 230 9.43 -19.10 2.11
C VAL A 230 8.67 -18.30 1.06
N GLU A 231 7.78 -18.93 0.31
CA GLU A 231 6.86 -18.16 -0.56
C GLU A 231 5.83 -17.44 0.32
N ASP A 232 5.02 -18.16 1.10
CA ASP A 232 4.05 -17.56 2.05
C ASP A 232 4.35 -17.95 3.50
N LEU A 233 4.44 -16.97 4.40
CA LEU A 233 4.57 -17.15 5.85
C LEU A 233 3.36 -16.54 6.55
N ILE A 234 2.49 -17.38 7.10
CA ILE A 234 1.26 -16.97 7.78
C ILE A 234 1.25 -17.61 9.16
N ILE A 235 1.27 -16.78 10.20
CA ILE A 235 1.20 -17.19 11.60
C ILE A 235 -0.12 -16.66 12.18
N ASP A 236 -1.08 -17.54 12.44
CA ASP A 236 -2.36 -17.18 13.05
C ASP A 236 -2.17 -16.85 14.55
N ASP A 237 -3.22 -16.33 15.17
CA ASP A 237 -3.17 -15.65 16.46
C ASP A 237 -3.11 -16.55 17.70
N ASP A 238 -3.19 -17.86 17.49
CA ASP A 238 -3.06 -18.91 18.51
C ASP A 238 -1.75 -19.72 18.37
N ALA A 239 -0.89 -19.35 17.40
CA ALA A 239 0.40 -20.00 17.16
C ALA A 239 1.55 -19.33 17.92
N ASP A 240 2.47 -20.16 18.41
CA ASP A 240 3.72 -19.74 19.01
C ASP A 240 4.88 -20.01 18.05
N VAL A 241 5.77 -19.04 17.87
CA VAL A 241 6.99 -19.14 17.08
C VAL A 241 8.20 -19.09 18.01
N GLU A 242 8.94 -20.18 18.08
CA GLU A 242 10.21 -20.27 18.81
C GLU A 242 11.38 -19.99 17.87
N LEU A 243 12.24 -19.06 18.25
CA LEU A 243 13.45 -18.70 17.55
C LEU A 243 14.66 -19.21 18.34
N ASP A 244 15.30 -20.26 17.85
CA ASP A 244 16.52 -20.78 18.45
C ASP A 244 17.75 -20.33 17.66
N ASP A 245 18.32 -19.22 18.11
CA ASP A 245 19.50 -18.58 17.53
C ASP A 245 20.82 -19.04 18.17
N SER A 246 20.79 -20.11 18.99
CA SER A 246 21.98 -20.64 19.68
C SER A 246 23.09 -21.10 18.72
N GLY A 247 22.73 -21.51 17.51
CA GLY A 247 23.65 -21.91 16.45
C GLY A 247 24.08 -20.78 15.51
N GLY A 248 23.65 -19.52 15.75
CA GLY A 248 23.86 -18.38 14.86
C GLY A 248 22.55 -17.76 14.34
N PRO A 249 22.63 -16.85 13.35
CA PRO A 249 21.49 -16.06 12.93
C PRO A 249 20.40 -16.89 12.24
N ILE A 250 19.14 -16.49 12.44
CA ILE A 250 17.99 -17.01 11.72
C ILE A 250 17.62 -15.98 10.64
N ILE A 251 17.63 -16.36 9.36
CA ILE A 251 17.28 -15.47 8.25
C ILE A 251 16.12 -16.07 7.49
N ILE A 252 14.96 -15.42 7.54
CA ILE A 252 13.73 -15.86 6.87
C ILE A 252 13.44 -14.92 5.71
N ARG A 253 13.52 -15.42 4.48
CA ARG A 253 13.29 -14.67 3.24
C ARG A 253 11.90 -15.00 2.73
N VAL A 254 10.99 -14.03 2.72
CA VAL A 254 9.58 -14.25 2.38
C VAL A 254 9.23 -13.54 1.06
N ARG A 255 8.79 -14.28 0.04
CA ARG A 255 8.57 -13.73 -1.33
C ARG A 255 7.15 -13.24 -1.58
N GLY A 256 6.17 -14.02 -1.17
CA GLY A 256 4.75 -13.83 -1.36
C GLY A 256 4.17 -13.02 -0.22
N ARG A 257 3.43 -13.67 0.68
CA ARG A 257 2.73 -13.03 1.80
C ARG A 257 3.46 -13.24 3.13
N PHE A 258 3.48 -12.19 3.95
CA PHE A 258 3.89 -12.27 5.34
C PHE A 258 2.82 -11.64 6.25
N GLU A 259 2.15 -12.49 7.02
CA GLU A 259 1.16 -12.10 8.02
C GLU A 259 1.48 -12.81 9.34
N SER A 260 1.47 -12.07 10.44
CA SER A 260 1.76 -12.63 11.76
C SER A 260 0.85 -12.04 12.82
N ASP A 261 -0.02 -12.88 13.33
CA ASP A 261 -0.89 -12.59 14.47
C ASP A 261 -0.47 -13.38 15.73
N GLY A 262 0.47 -14.32 15.63
CA GLY A 262 0.96 -15.14 16.75
C GLY A 262 2.20 -14.57 17.45
N ARG A 263 2.60 -15.25 18.53
CA ARG A 263 3.67 -14.82 19.45
C ARG A 263 5.04 -15.31 18.98
N TRP A 264 6.05 -14.43 19.01
CA TRP A 264 7.44 -14.80 18.67
C TRP A 264 8.37 -14.66 19.86
N GLU A 265 9.07 -15.73 20.22
CA GLU A 265 9.94 -15.78 21.38
C GLU A 265 11.31 -16.36 21.03
N ASN A 266 12.37 -15.87 21.70
CA ASN A 266 13.66 -16.54 21.65
C ASN A 266 13.64 -17.77 22.58
N ALA A 267 14.13 -18.90 22.09
CA ALA A 267 14.30 -20.14 22.86
C ALA A 267 15.16 -19.94 24.13
N SER A 268 16.10 -18.98 24.12
CA SER A 268 16.91 -18.65 25.30
C SER A 268 16.11 -17.93 26.41
N GLY A 269 14.92 -17.42 26.10
CA GLY A 269 14.14 -16.53 26.96
C GLY A 269 14.62 -15.08 26.94
N ASP A 270 15.65 -14.74 26.15
CA ASP A 270 16.06 -13.35 25.94
C ASP A 270 15.00 -12.58 25.15
N SER A 271 14.85 -11.30 25.44
CA SER A 271 13.85 -10.47 24.73
C SER A 271 14.20 -10.26 23.26
N SER A 272 15.48 -10.34 22.90
CA SER A 272 15.97 -10.17 21.54
C SER A 272 16.42 -11.49 20.92
N ALA A 273 15.85 -11.86 19.79
CA ALA A 273 16.37 -12.90 18.91
C ALA A 273 17.29 -12.30 17.83
N ASN A 274 18.38 -13.00 17.52
CA ASN A 274 19.22 -12.75 16.35
C ASN A 274 18.55 -13.32 15.08
N ALA A 275 17.34 -12.85 14.84
CA ALA A 275 16.50 -13.25 13.71
C ALA A 275 16.23 -12.06 12.79
N LEU A 276 16.18 -12.33 11.49
CA LEU A 276 15.84 -11.37 10.45
C LEU A 276 14.79 -11.95 9.51
N VAL A 277 13.67 -11.25 9.35
CA VAL A 277 12.71 -11.49 8.27
C VAL A 277 12.95 -10.50 7.14
N ALA A 278 13.50 -10.96 6.03
CA ALA A 278 13.66 -10.19 4.80
C ALA A 278 12.44 -10.44 3.88
N TYR A 279 11.50 -9.51 3.88
CA TYR A 279 10.30 -9.58 3.04
C TYR A 279 10.55 -8.95 1.68
N LEU A 280 10.47 -9.79 0.65
CA LEU A 280 10.74 -9.47 -0.76
C LEU A 280 9.47 -9.12 -1.53
N GLY A 281 8.30 -9.39 -0.93
CA GLY A 281 7.00 -9.01 -1.45
C GLY A 281 6.74 -7.51 -1.40
N ARG A 282 5.53 -7.13 -1.80
CA ARG A 282 5.08 -5.72 -1.87
C ARG A 282 3.78 -5.46 -1.14
N SER A 283 3.02 -6.52 -0.86
CA SER A 283 1.82 -6.43 -0.03
C SER A 283 2.20 -5.99 1.37
N THR A 284 1.33 -5.21 2.02
CA THR A 284 1.52 -4.77 3.40
C THR A 284 1.77 -5.95 4.32
N VAL A 285 2.87 -5.89 5.06
CA VAL A 285 3.18 -6.81 6.16
C VAL A 285 2.41 -6.37 7.40
N LYS A 286 1.66 -7.29 8.01
CA LYS A 286 0.89 -7.03 9.23
C LYS A 286 1.44 -7.91 10.35
N VAL A 287 1.82 -7.28 11.45
CA VAL A 287 2.29 -7.96 12.66
C VAL A 287 1.46 -7.47 13.84
N ARG A 288 0.57 -8.31 14.40
CA ARG A 288 -0.40 -7.90 15.44
C ARG A 288 -0.06 -8.35 16.85
N GLU A 289 0.87 -9.29 16.99
CA GLU A 289 1.39 -9.72 18.28
C GLU A 289 2.89 -9.42 18.40
N GLY A 290 3.39 -9.51 19.63
CA GLY A 290 4.78 -9.23 19.93
C GLY A 290 5.73 -10.03 19.03
N PHE A 291 6.70 -9.32 18.45
CA PHE A 291 7.69 -9.88 17.55
C PHE A 291 9.09 -9.71 18.12
N SER A 292 9.87 -10.79 18.22
CA SER A 292 11.29 -10.75 18.61
C SER A 292 12.17 -10.98 17.38
N GLY A 293 12.93 -9.97 16.97
CA GLY A 293 13.80 -9.99 15.79
C GLY A 293 13.66 -8.75 14.93
N SER A 294 14.36 -8.71 13.80
CA SER A 294 14.32 -7.61 12.84
C SER A 294 13.47 -7.94 11.61
N ILE A 295 12.82 -6.93 11.01
CA ILE A 295 12.07 -7.07 9.75
C ILE A 295 12.59 -6.06 8.75
N VAL A 296 12.84 -6.48 7.51
CA VAL A 296 13.17 -5.60 6.38
C VAL A 296 12.20 -5.86 5.24
N ALA A 297 11.34 -4.89 4.96
CA ALA A 297 10.28 -4.92 3.96
C ALA A 297 10.44 -3.77 2.95
N SER A 298 11.59 -3.73 2.25
CA SER A 298 12.07 -2.58 1.46
C SER A 298 11.06 -2.01 0.46
N ASN A 299 10.19 -2.86 -0.08
CA ASN A 299 9.21 -2.53 -1.12
C ASN A 299 7.75 -2.58 -0.64
N ALA A 300 7.51 -2.73 0.66
CA ALA A 300 6.18 -2.90 1.23
C ALA A 300 5.94 -1.98 2.43
N ALA A 301 4.68 -1.75 2.75
CA ALA A 301 4.33 -1.15 4.04
C ALA A 301 4.44 -2.19 5.15
N LEU A 302 4.86 -1.77 6.34
CA LEU A 302 4.86 -2.56 7.57
C LEU A 302 3.89 -1.93 8.56
N HIS A 303 2.96 -2.72 9.06
CA HIS A 303 1.98 -2.32 10.05
C HIS A 303 2.17 -3.13 11.33
N LEU A 304 2.68 -2.47 12.37
CA LEU A 304 2.80 -3.03 13.71
C LEU A 304 1.54 -2.70 14.51
N LYS A 305 0.79 -3.71 14.93
CA LYS A 305 -0.52 -3.54 15.58
C LYS A 305 -0.54 -4.06 17.00
N ASN A 306 -1.46 -3.50 17.79
CA ASN A 306 -1.88 -4.10 19.05
C ASN A 306 -3.13 -4.98 18.81
N LYS A 307 -3.03 -6.29 19.05
CA LYS A 307 -4.18 -7.23 18.93
C LYS A 307 -5.41 -6.79 19.73
N ASN A 308 -5.21 -6.08 20.85
CA ASN A 308 -6.30 -5.69 21.75
C ASN A 308 -7.02 -4.42 21.30
N GLU A 309 -6.62 -3.77 20.21
CA GLU A 309 -7.32 -2.58 19.74
C GLU A 309 -8.72 -2.98 19.25
N PRO A 310 -9.82 -2.54 19.91
CA PRO A 310 -11.14 -2.81 19.42
C PRO A 310 -11.27 -2.16 18.05
N THR A 311 -11.54 -2.97 17.02
CA THR A 311 -11.81 -2.48 15.67
C THR A 311 -12.82 -1.36 15.76
N ARG A 312 -12.46 -0.18 15.23
CA ARG A 312 -13.14 1.10 15.46
C ARG A 312 -14.66 1.07 15.16
N GLY A 313 -15.13 0.08 14.39
CA GLY A 313 -16.54 -0.20 14.12
C GLY A 313 -17.36 -0.73 15.31
N ASP A 314 -16.76 -1.41 16.29
CA ASP A 314 -17.51 -2.05 17.38
C ASP A 314 -18.09 -1.05 18.39
N LYS A 315 -17.48 0.13 18.52
CA LYS A 315 -17.94 1.16 19.47
C LYS A 315 -19.29 1.79 19.07
N HIS A 316 -19.66 1.80 17.79
CA HIS A 316 -20.95 2.36 17.36
C HIS A 316 -22.13 1.41 17.60
N ARG A 317 -21.90 0.09 17.75
CA ARG A 317 -22.99 -0.89 17.90
C ARG A 317 -23.43 -1.09 19.36
N LEU A 318 -22.56 -0.81 20.34
CA LEU A 318 -22.85 -1.04 21.75
C LEU A 318 -23.78 0.00 22.40
N HIS A 319 -23.90 1.21 21.83
CA HIS A 319 -24.80 2.23 22.38
C HIS A 319 -26.25 2.20 21.83
N SER A 320 -26.51 1.45 20.76
CA SER A 320 -27.85 1.40 20.12
C SER A 320 -28.87 0.50 20.86
N LYS A 321 -28.43 -0.53 21.62
CA LYS A 321 -29.35 -1.55 22.17
C LYS A 321 -29.96 -1.27 23.55
N LYS A 322 -29.67 -0.14 24.22
CA LYS A 322 -30.20 0.14 25.57
C LYS A 322 -31.44 1.05 25.63
N SER A 323 -32.01 1.49 24.51
CA SER A 323 -33.15 2.44 24.49
C SER A 323 -34.54 1.83 24.19
N SER A 324 -34.74 0.51 24.34
CA SER A 324 -36.01 -0.14 23.98
C SER A 324 -36.54 -1.11 25.04
N LYS A 325 -36.59 -0.69 26.32
CA LYS A 325 -37.45 -1.32 27.33
C LYS A 325 -37.88 -0.27 28.35
N ASN A 326 -38.92 0.50 28.03
CA ASN A 326 -39.76 1.06 29.08
C ASN A 326 -41.18 1.34 28.56
N LYS A 327 -42.15 1.04 29.43
CA LYS A 327 -43.60 1.26 29.34
C LYS A 327 -44.44 0.23 28.59
N LYS A 328 -44.98 -0.73 29.36
CA LYS A 328 -46.41 -0.75 29.74
C LYS A 328 -46.68 -1.94 30.65
N HIS A 329 -46.92 -1.67 31.94
CA HIS A 329 -47.75 -2.54 32.76
C HIS A 329 -48.68 -1.67 33.61
N ASP A 330 -49.96 -1.72 33.24
CA ASP A 330 -51.09 -1.38 34.08
C ASP A 330 -51.21 -2.40 35.22
N LYS A 331 -51.45 -1.92 36.46
CA LYS A 331 -52.50 -2.50 37.32
C LYS A 331 -52.81 -1.64 38.55
N LYS A 332 -54.11 -1.37 38.68
CA LYS A 332 -54.83 -0.91 39.87
C LYS A 332 -54.82 -2.00 40.96
N GLU A 333 -54.80 -1.64 42.24
CA GLU A 333 -55.97 -1.63 43.17
C GLU A 333 -55.55 -1.59 44.66
N PHE A 334 -56.25 -0.70 45.39
CA PHE A 334 -56.76 -0.72 46.77
C PHE A 334 -56.04 -1.44 47.93
N GLY A 335 -56.03 -0.76 49.09
CA GLY A 335 -56.23 -1.45 50.38
C GLY A 335 -55.58 -0.80 51.59
N ASN A 336 -56.41 -0.18 52.43
CA ASN A 336 -56.14 0.58 53.65
C ASN A 336 -55.55 -0.20 54.86
N ASP A 337 -55.01 0.61 55.80
CA ASP A 337 -55.02 0.48 57.27
C ASP A 337 -54.20 -0.62 57.98
N LYS A 338 -53.16 -0.21 58.73
CA LYS A 338 -53.21 -0.04 60.21
C LYS A 338 -51.84 0.29 60.82
N LYS A 339 -51.90 1.18 61.82
CA LYS A 339 -50.89 1.51 62.83
C LYS A 339 -50.38 0.27 63.56
N HIS A 340 -49.08 0.23 63.91
CA HIS A 340 -48.58 0.07 65.28
C HIS A 340 -47.04 0.13 65.34
N ASP A 341 -46.58 0.99 66.25
CA ASP A 341 -45.45 0.89 67.18
C ASP A 341 -44.04 0.49 66.75
N LYS A 342 -43.16 1.50 66.91
CA LYS A 342 -41.88 1.48 67.61
C LYS A 342 -41.32 0.09 67.98
N LYS A 343 -40.18 -0.24 67.39
CA LYS A 343 -39.02 -0.77 68.12
C LYS A 343 -37.73 -0.39 67.41
N GLU A 344 -36.90 0.34 68.14
CA GLU A 344 -35.49 0.56 67.89
C GLU A 344 -34.79 -0.78 67.71
N PHE A 345 -33.94 -0.91 66.67
CA PHE A 345 -32.75 -1.75 66.70
C PHE A 345 -31.83 -1.36 65.54
N GLY A 346 -30.57 -1.08 65.88
CA GLY A 346 -29.45 -1.65 65.14
C GLY A 346 -28.93 -0.86 63.95
N ASN A 347 -27.92 -0.04 64.25
CA ASN A 347 -26.81 0.37 63.41
C ASN A 347 -26.32 -0.68 62.38
N ASP A 348 -25.66 -0.13 61.36
CA ASP A 348 -24.64 -0.76 60.53
C ASP A 348 -25.08 -1.80 59.49
N LYS A 349 -25.66 -1.30 58.39
CA LYS A 349 -25.44 -1.94 57.08
C LYS A 349 -24.30 -1.21 56.36
N LYS A 350 -23.09 -1.73 56.55
CA LYS A 350 -21.97 -1.56 55.62
C LYS A 350 -22.46 -1.94 54.23
N HIS A 351 -22.67 -0.94 53.39
CA HIS A 351 -22.66 -1.16 51.94
C HIS A 351 -21.22 -1.49 51.59
N ASP A 352 -20.92 -2.78 51.43
CA ASP A 352 -19.74 -3.23 50.71
C ASP A 352 -19.83 -2.65 49.30
N LYS A 353 -19.23 -1.47 49.11
CA LYS A 353 -18.74 -1.04 47.81
C LYS A 353 -17.76 -2.14 47.40
N LYS A 354 -18.23 -3.12 46.65
CA LYS A 354 -17.39 -3.86 45.71
C LYS A 354 -16.83 -2.81 44.77
N GLU A 355 -15.70 -2.22 45.16
CA GLU A 355 -14.79 -1.60 44.23
C GLU A 355 -14.60 -2.64 43.13
N PHE A 356 -15.07 -2.33 41.92
CA PHE A 356 -14.68 -3.05 40.71
C PHE A 356 -13.21 -2.72 40.45
N GLY A 357 -12.35 -3.11 41.39
CA GLY A 357 -10.90 -3.06 41.31
C GLY A 357 -10.47 -4.25 40.47
N ASN A 358 -10.45 -4.03 39.16
CA ASN A 358 -9.52 -4.70 38.26
C ASN A 358 -9.53 -3.92 36.96
N ASP A 359 -8.94 -2.72 37.02
CA ASP A 359 -8.19 -2.20 35.89
C ASP A 359 -7.08 -3.21 35.64
N LYS A 360 -7.40 -4.27 34.89
CA LYS A 360 -6.37 -5.12 34.28
C LYS A 360 -5.53 -4.15 33.47
N LYS A 361 -4.37 -3.76 33.99
CA LYS A 361 -3.38 -3.00 33.22
C LYS A 361 -3.25 -3.74 31.90
N HIS A 362 -3.72 -3.11 30.83
CA HIS A 362 -3.53 -3.62 29.49
C HIS A 362 -2.02 -3.68 29.30
N GLU A 363 -1.48 -4.90 29.35
CA GLU A 363 -0.06 -5.12 29.09
C GLU A 363 0.16 -4.72 27.64
N SER A 364 0.95 -3.68 27.43
CA SER A 364 1.23 -3.18 26.09
C SER A 364 1.99 -4.25 25.30
N MET A 365 1.58 -4.46 24.05
CA MET A 365 2.24 -5.42 23.18
C MET A 365 3.69 -4.98 22.94
N LYS A 366 4.62 -5.91 23.18
CA LYS A 366 6.06 -5.65 23.12
C LYS A 366 6.65 -6.19 21.82
N PHE A 367 7.20 -5.30 21.01
CA PHE A 367 7.98 -5.56 19.81
C PHE A 367 9.45 -5.34 20.15
N VAL A 368 10.32 -6.31 19.88
CA VAL A 368 11.75 -6.25 20.22
C VAL A 368 12.57 -6.45 18.96
N GLY A 369 13.21 -5.40 18.45
CA GLY A 369 13.84 -5.48 17.14
C GLY A 369 14.22 -4.16 16.48
N SER A 370 14.57 -4.28 15.20
CA SER A 370 14.74 -3.19 14.25
C SER A 370 13.84 -3.42 13.04
N TYR A 371 13.04 -2.41 12.69
CA TYR A 371 12.00 -2.55 11.66
C TYR A 371 12.25 -1.57 10.52
N PHE A 372 12.38 -2.10 9.30
CA PHE A 372 12.62 -1.33 8.10
C PHE A 372 11.56 -1.64 7.05
N ALA A 373 11.00 -0.62 6.40
CA ALA A 373 10.00 -0.83 5.36
C ALA A 373 9.93 0.35 4.38
N ASN A 374 9.18 0.21 3.28
CA ASN A 374 8.86 1.35 2.45
C ASN A 374 8.09 2.41 3.25
N ARG A 375 7.02 1.99 3.93
CA ARG A 375 6.25 2.81 4.85
C ARG A 375 6.07 2.05 6.17
N ILE A 376 6.17 2.72 7.31
CA ILE A 376 5.92 2.11 8.62
C ILE A 376 4.74 2.80 9.29
N ILE A 377 3.79 2.00 9.78
CA ILE A 377 2.68 2.44 10.61
C ILE A 377 2.75 1.64 11.93
N VAL A 378 2.82 2.36 13.05
CA VAL A 378 2.78 1.77 14.38
C VAL A 378 1.47 2.18 15.04
N ASP A 379 0.55 1.23 15.25
CA ASP A 379 -0.74 1.48 15.89
C ASP A 379 -0.59 1.83 17.37
N ARG A 380 -1.71 2.21 17.97
CA ARG A 380 -1.79 2.73 19.32
C ARG A 380 -1.32 1.73 20.38
N ASP A 381 -0.76 2.28 21.45
CA ASP A 381 -0.36 1.53 22.64
C ASP A 381 0.62 0.36 22.36
N VAL A 382 1.35 0.45 21.23
CA VAL A 382 2.44 -0.47 20.86
C VAL A 382 3.72 -0.03 21.57
N ARG A 383 4.45 -0.98 22.16
CA ARG A 383 5.78 -0.74 22.74
C ARG A 383 6.86 -1.38 21.88
N ILE A 384 7.81 -0.59 21.42
CA ILE A 384 8.99 -1.03 20.68
C ILE A 384 10.21 -0.91 21.57
N GLU A 385 10.99 -1.98 21.63
CA GLU A 385 12.27 -2.07 22.31
C GLU A 385 13.34 -2.33 21.25
N GLN A 386 14.22 -1.35 21.03
CA GLN A 386 15.20 -1.43 19.95
C GLN A 386 16.22 -2.55 20.21
N ALA A 387 16.26 -3.55 19.35
CA ALA A 387 17.24 -4.63 19.42
C ALA A 387 17.80 -4.92 18.02
N PRO A 388 19.09 -4.68 17.77
CA PRO A 388 19.63 -4.86 16.44
C PRO A 388 19.86 -6.33 16.12
N PHE A 389 19.61 -6.70 14.88
CA PHE A 389 20.14 -7.93 14.31
C PHE A 389 21.68 -7.89 14.33
N GLN A 390 22.33 -8.81 15.05
CA GLN A 390 23.77 -8.74 15.33
C GLN A 390 24.61 -9.00 14.07
N ASN A 391 24.02 -9.65 13.06
CA ASN A 391 24.73 -10.16 11.90
C ASN A 391 24.52 -9.31 10.64
N TRP A 392 24.18 -8.01 10.77
CA TRP A 392 24.03 -7.09 9.62
C TRP A 392 25.24 -7.17 8.66
N LYS A 393 26.46 -7.19 9.20
CA LYS A 393 27.70 -7.27 8.40
C LYS A 393 27.81 -8.53 7.54
N GLN A 394 27.20 -9.64 7.97
CA GLN A 394 27.23 -10.89 7.22
C GLN A 394 26.31 -10.86 5.99
N LEU A 395 25.25 -10.04 6.01
CA LEU A 395 24.38 -9.85 4.85
C LEU A 395 25.11 -9.13 3.70
N TYR A 396 26.09 -8.29 4.03
CA TYR A 396 26.89 -7.53 3.08
C TYR A 396 28.10 -8.26 2.56
N THR A 397 28.47 -9.41 3.14
CA THR A 397 29.59 -10.17 2.60
C THR A 397 29.17 -10.62 1.21
N PRO A 398 29.75 -10.06 0.14
CA PRO A 398 29.44 -10.52 -1.21
C PRO A 398 29.72 -12.02 -1.17
N LEU A 399 28.81 -12.85 -1.69
CA LEU A 399 29.17 -14.23 -2.01
C LEU A 399 30.55 -14.16 -2.67
N ALA A 400 31.54 -14.87 -2.15
CA ALA A 400 32.95 -14.80 -2.56
C ALA A 400 33.18 -15.32 -3.99
N THR A 401 32.19 -15.19 -4.88
CA THR A 401 32.40 -15.06 -6.31
C THR A 401 33.16 -13.75 -6.49
N GLY A 402 34.47 -13.79 -6.74
CA GLY A 402 35.36 -12.63 -6.91
C GLY A 402 35.03 -11.72 -8.11
N GLU A 403 33.77 -11.53 -8.43
CA GLU A 403 33.32 -10.45 -9.31
C GLU A 403 33.39 -9.14 -8.52
N PRO A 404 34.16 -8.14 -9.00
CA PRO A 404 34.12 -6.81 -8.42
C PRO A 404 32.68 -6.28 -8.42
N PRO A 405 32.28 -5.47 -7.43
CA PRO A 405 30.99 -4.80 -7.46
C PRO A 405 30.86 -4.07 -8.80
N PRO A 406 29.74 -4.21 -9.52
CA PRO A 406 29.57 -3.50 -10.78
C PRO A 406 29.76 -1.99 -10.51
N PRO A 407 30.43 -1.25 -11.41
CA PRO A 407 30.55 0.20 -11.29
C PRO A 407 29.14 0.81 -11.09
N PRO A 408 29.01 1.96 -10.39
CA PRO A 408 27.72 2.62 -10.17
C PRO A 408 26.96 2.63 -11.49
N GLY A 409 25.92 1.80 -11.55
CA GLY A 409 25.43 1.28 -12.81
C GLY A 409 25.00 2.42 -13.71
N GLU A 410 25.58 2.49 -14.91
CA GLU A 410 24.88 3.07 -16.05
C GLU A 410 23.44 2.57 -15.98
N ALA A 411 22.48 3.50 -16.00
CA ALA A 411 21.07 3.14 -16.06
C ALA A 411 20.93 2.05 -17.13
N PRO A 412 20.32 0.89 -16.81
CA PRO A 412 20.31 -0.26 -17.71
C PRO A 412 19.90 0.23 -19.10
N ALA A 413 20.75 -0.04 -20.10
CA ALA A 413 20.58 0.49 -21.45
C ALA A 413 19.11 0.35 -21.87
N ARG A 414 18.50 1.48 -22.24
CA ARG A 414 17.08 1.53 -22.62
C ARG A 414 16.84 0.48 -23.69
N ARG A 415 16.01 -0.51 -23.38
CA ARG A 415 15.63 -1.55 -24.34
C ARG A 415 14.53 -0.98 -25.25
N PRO A 416 14.63 -1.14 -26.58
CA PRO A 416 13.53 -0.80 -27.47
C PRO A 416 12.28 -1.63 -27.12
N PRO A 417 11.07 -1.13 -27.41
CA PRO A 417 9.85 -1.92 -27.23
C PRO A 417 9.93 -3.21 -28.05
N PRO A 418 9.48 -4.36 -27.51
CA PRO A 418 9.29 -5.58 -28.29
C PRO A 418 8.38 -5.32 -29.51
N PRO A 419 8.66 -5.92 -30.68
CA PRO A 419 7.83 -5.73 -31.86
C PRO A 419 6.44 -6.34 -31.64
N LEU A 420 5.41 -5.70 -32.22
CA LEU A 420 4.02 -6.17 -32.24
C LEU A 420 3.59 -6.48 -33.67
N THR A 421 4.31 -7.39 -34.34
CA THR A 421 4.18 -7.69 -35.78
C THR A 421 3.77 -9.14 -36.06
N ALA A 422 3.45 -9.91 -35.02
CA ALA A 422 3.10 -11.31 -35.15
C ALA A 422 1.95 -11.56 -36.13
N THR A 423 2.05 -12.67 -36.87
CA THR A 423 1.02 -13.10 -37.84
C THR A 423 0.24 -14.32 -37.37
N THR A 424 0.70 -14.97 -36.30
CA THR A 424 0.05 -16.14 -35.69
C THR A 424 -0.28 -15.89 -34.23
N GLN A 425 -1.32 -16.56 -33.71
CA GLN A 425 -1.78 -16.34 -32.34
C GLN A 425 -0.72 -16.70 -31.29
N SER A 426 0.07 -17.76 -31.54
CA SER A 426 1.13 -18.18 -30.63
C SER A 426 2.25 -17.15 -30.55
N GLU A 427 2.68 -16.62 -31.69
CA GLU A 427 3.72 -15.58 -31.76
C GLU A 427 3.22 -14.27 -31.12
N ALA A 428 1.97 -13.89 -31.40
CA ALA A 428 1.34 -12.71 -30.84
C ALA A 428 1.26 -12.76 -29.31
N SER A 429 0.91 -13.93 -28.76
CA SER A 429 0.84 -14.12 -27.30
C SER A 429 2.21 -13.89 -26.64
N THR A 430 3.30 -14.37 -27.26
CA THR A 430 4.67 -14.12 -26.77
C THR A 430 5.05 -12.64 -26.88
N GLN A 431 4.87 -12.03 -28.06
CA GLN A 431 5.21 -10.61 -28.27
C GLN A 431 4.43 -9.68 -27.35
N VAL A 432 3.13 -9.92 -27.18
CA VAL A 432 2.28 -9.16 -26.26
C VAL A 432 2.74 -9.32 -24.82
N ALA A 433 3.11 -10.53 -24.40
CA ALA A 433 3.59 -10.75 -23.03
C ALA A 433 4.88 -9.99 -22.73
N GLU A 434 5.84 -10.02 -23.65
CA GLU A 434 7.08 -9.26 -23.58
C GLU A 434 6.83 -7.74 -23.62
N PHE A 435 5.92 -7.29 -24.48
CA PHE A 435 5.57 -5.88 -24.62
C PHE A 435 4.90 -5.33 -23.36
N ILE A 436 3.95 -6.06 -22.77
CA ILE A 436 3.32 -5.70 -21.48
C ILE A 436 4.38 -5.58 -20.39
N GLN A 437 5.33 -6.52 -20.35
CA GLN A 437 6.42 -6.47 -19.38
C GLN A 437 7.29 -5.23 -19.62
N TRP A 438 7.71 -4.97 -20.86
CA TRP A 438 8.47 -3.77 -21.21
C TRP A 438 7.74 -2.49 -20.79
N ALA A 439 6.46 -2.36 -21.14
CA ALA A 439 5.64 -1.19 -20.80
C ALA A 439 5.47 -1.01 -19.28
N ALA A 440 5.37 -2.09 -18.51
CA ALA A 440 5.32 -2.01 -17.04
C ALA A 440 6.62 -1.47 -16.42
N PHE A 441 7.74 -1.49 -17.16
CA PHE A 441 9.06 -1.01 -16.74
C PHE A 441 9.55 0.24 -17.50
N SER A 442 8.78 0.76 -18.46
CA SER A 442 9.19 1.93 -19.24
C SER A 442 9.10 3.24 -18.44
N TYR A 443 9.84 4.24 -18.92
CA TYR A 443 9.94 5.56 -18.31
C TYR A 443 9.03 6.57 -19.01
N PRO A 444 8.78 7.75 -18.41
CA PRO A 444 7.98 8.78 -19.04
C PRO A 444 8.41 9.17 -20.46
N GLU A 445 9.71 9.14 -20.74
CA GLU A 445 10.22 9.53 -22.06
C GLU A 445 10.04 8.43 -23.12
N ASP A 446 9.63 7.22 -22.73
CA ASP A 446 9.33 6.13 -23.67
C ASP A 446 7.87 6.18 -24.19
N GLU A 447 7.11 7.22 -23.83
CA GLU A 447 5.69 7.42 -24.20
C GLU A 447 5.46 7.40 -25.70
N GLU A 448 6.29 8.13 -26.44
CA GLU A 448 6.17 8.19 -27.89
C GLU A 448 6.48 6.84 -28.56
N LEU A 449 7.42 6.08 -27.99
CA LEU A 449 7.74 4.73 -28.47
C LEU A 449 6.59 3.74 -28.21
N LEU A 450 5.99 3.81 -27.02
CA LEU A 450 4.82 3.00 -26.67
C LEU A 450 3.65 3.34 -27.60
N ARG A 451 3.36 4.62 -27.78
CA ARG A 451 2.27 5.12 -28.65
C ARG A 451 2.45 4.68 -30.09
N THR A 452 3.66 4.86 -30.64
CA THR A 452 3.98 4.45 -32.02
C THR A 452 3.85 2.94 -32.21
N SER A 453 4.32 2.15 -31.24
CA SER A 453 4.24 0.69 -31.31
C SER A 453 2.79 0.20 -31.31
N LEU A 454 1.92 0.76 -30.47
CA LEU A 454 0.49 0.41 -30.43
C LEU A 454 -0.24 0.91 -31.69
N ALA A 455 0.05 2.12 -32.17
CA ALA A 455 -0.56 2.65 -33.39
C ALA A 455 -0.26 1.77 -34.61
N ASN A 456 0.98 1.27 -34.74
CA ASN A 456 1.38 0.36 -35.81
C ASN A 456 0.72 -1.02 -35.71
N ALA A 457 0.35 -1.46 -34.50
CA ALA A 457 -0.29 -2.74 -34.25
C ALA A 457 -1.83 -2.69 -34.27
N ARG A 458 -2.44 -1.49 -34.40
CA ARG A 458 -3.89 -1.27 -34.30
C ARG A 458 -4.70 -2.17 -35.23
N GLU A 459 -4.27 -2.32 -36.47
CA GLU A 459 -4.99 -3.09 -37.50
C GLU A 459 -4.64 -4.60 -37.47
N ASN A 460 -3.83 -5.05 -36.51
CA ASN A 460 -3.44 -6.45 -36.37
C ASN A 460 -4.37 -7.19 -35.38
N ASP A 461 -5.43 -7.81 -35.90
CA ASP A 461 -6.42 -8.56 -35.11
C ASP A 461 -5.81 -9.71 -34.27
N VAL A 462 -4.68 -10.27 -34.67
CA VAL A 462 -4.00 -11.34 -33.92
C VAL A 462 -3.36 -10.75 -32.66
N ILE A 463 -2.74 -9.58 -32.76
CA ILE A 463 -2.18 -8.85 -31.61
C ILE A 463 -3.29 -8.39 -30.67
N VAL A 464 -4.38 -7.83 -31.21
CA VAL A 464 -5.52 -7.38 -30.39
C VAL A 464 -6.10 -8.57 -29.60
N ARG A 465 -6.32 -9.72 -30.24
CA ARG A 465 -6.78 -10.94 -29.55
C ARG A 465 -5.79 -11.46 -28.52
N ALA A 466 -4.49 -11.34 -28.76
CA ALA A 466 -3.47 -11.70 -27.77
C ALA A 466 -3.52 -10.79 -26.53
N PHE A 467 -3.72 -9.47 -26.69
CA PHE A 467 -3.97 -8.57 -25.56
C PHE A 467 -5.26 -8.92 -24.80
N SER A 468 -6.35 -9.20 -25.51
CA SER A 468 -7.61 -9.67 -24.88
C SER A 468 -7.39 -10.95 -24.07
N GLY A 469 -6.66 -11.92 -24.63
CA GLY A 469 -6.29 -13.16 -23.93
C GLY A 469 -5.43 -12.91 -22.69
N ALA A 470 -4.46 -11.99 -22.79
CA ALA A 470 -3.61 -11.59 -21.67
C ALA A 470 -4.43 -10.96 -20.52
N VAL A 471 -5.45 -10.15 -20.82
CA VAL A 471 -6.39 -9.64 -19.82
C VAL A 471 -7.14 -10.80 -19.16
N ASP A 472 -7.79 -11.66 -19.94
CA ASP A 472 -8.62 -12.75 -19.40
C ASP A 472 -7.80 -13.75 -18.54
N ASP A 473 -6.59 -14.10 -18.97
CA ASP A 473 -5.68 -14.98 -18.23
C ASP A 473 -5.25 -14.39 -16.89
N ALA A 474 -5.12 -13.08 -16.81
CA ALA A 474 -4.62 -12.35 -15.66
C ALA A 474 -5.72 -12.00 -14.64
N LEU A 475 -7.00 -11.96 -15.05
CA LEU A 475 -8.14 -11.57 -14.20
C LEU A 475 -8.17 -12.24 -12.82
N SER A 476 -7.81 -13.52 -12.74
CA SER A 476 -7.81 -14.30 -11.49
C SER A 476 -6.43 -14.58 -10.92
N LYS A 477 -5.37 -14.21 -11.63
CA LYS A 477 -3.98 -14.61 -11.31
C LYS A 477 -3.09 -13.43 -10.96
N ASP A 478 -3.23 -12.31 -11.68
CA ASP A 478 -2.30 -11.19 -11.67
C ASP A 478 -3.04 -9.90 -12.06
N TRP A 479 -3.71 -9.29 -11.09
CA TRP A 479 -4.59 -8.16 -11.34
C TRP A 479 -3.85 -6.92 -11.92
N ASP A 480 -2.60 -6.68 -11.51
CA ASP A 480 -1.79 -5.57 -12.07
C ASP A 480 -1.50 -5.81 -13.55
N TYR A 481 -1.16 -7.05 -13.90
CA TYR A 481 -0.94 -7.42 -15.29
C TYR A 481 -2.22 -7.26 -16.11
N ALA A 482 -3.39 -7.63 -15.54
CA ALA A 482 -4.68 -7.40 -16.18
C ALA A 482 -4.95 -5.91 -16.42
N MET A 483 -4.68 -5.05 -15.43
CA MET A 483 -4.82 -3.59 -15.59
C MET A 483 -3.94 -3.05 -16.71
N VAL A 484 -2.63 -3.34 -16.70
CA VAL A 484 -1.69 -2.86 -17.71
C VAL A 484 -2.10 -3.36 -19.09
N SER A 485 -2.45 -4.64 -19.20
CA SER A 485 -2.93 -5.23 -20.45
C SER A 485 -4.18 -4.53 -20.98
N LEU A 486 -5.13 -4.21 -20.10
CA LEU A 486 -6.39 -3.56 -20.47
C LEU A 486 -6.17 -2.10 -20.90
N TYR A 487 -5.25 -1.38 -20.25
CA TYR A 487 -4.83 -0.05 -20.69
C TYR A 487 -4.19 -0.08 -22.08
N LEU A 488 -3.24 -1.00 -22.32
CA LEU A 488 -2.56 -1.12 -23.61
C LEU A 488 -3.54 -1.54 -24.72
N LEU A 489 -4.45 -2.48 -24.43
CA LEU A 489 -5.54 -2.88 -25.33
C LEU A 489 -6.43 -1.69 -25.72
N SER A 490 -6.77 -0.85 -24.74
CA SER A 490 -7.57 0.37 -24.97
C SER A 490 -6.86 1.37 -25.88
N SER A 491 -5.53 1.50 -25.72
CA SER A 491 -4.70 2.41 -26.50
C SER A 491 -4.49 1.97 -27.96
N LEU A 492 -4.74 0.71 -28.31
CA LEU A 492 -4.75 0.25 -29.71
C LEU A 492 -5.84 0.96 -30.53
N ARG A 493 -6.97 1.29 -29.90
CA ARG A 493 -8.15 1.92 -30.53
C ARG A 493 -8.71 1.16 -31.75
N SER A 494 -8.55 -0.16 -31.80
CA SER A 494 -9.04 -0.97 -32.92
C SER A 494 -10.51 -1.37 -32.74
N PRO A 495 -11.25 -1.67 -33.83
CA PRO A 495 -12.62 -2.19 -33.73
C PRO A 495 -12.71 -3.48 -32.90
N ALA A 496 -11.71 -4.35 -33.00
CA ALA A 496 -11.64 -5.58 -32.21
C ALA A 496 -11.42 -5.29 -30.71
N ALA A 497 -10.63 -4.28 -30.36
CA ALA A 497 -10.47 -3.84 -28.97
C ALA A 497 -11.78 -3.27 -28.43
N GLU A 498 -12.50 -2.45 -29.22
CA GLU A 498 -13.82 -1.92 -28.84
C GLU A 498 -14.82 -3.04 -28.53
N SER A 499 -14.89 -4.05 -29.40
CA SER A 499 -15.76 -5.22 -29.22
C SER A 499 -15.45 -5.97 -27.92
N TYR A 500 -14.16 -6.18 -27.62
CA TYR A 500 -13.74 -6.79 -26.36
C TYR A 500 -14.11 -5.93 -25.15
N LEU A 501 -13.78 -4.64 -25.15
CA LEU A 501 -14.06 -3.73 -24.03
C LEU A 501 -15.56 -3.63 -23.76
N THR A 502 -16.39 -3.54 -24.80
CA THR A 502 -17.86 -3.53 -24.70
C THR A 502 -18.38 -4.80 -24.03
N THR A 503 -17.82 -5.96 -24.38
CA THR A 503 -18.16 -7.24 -23.74
C THR A 503 -17.68 -7.28 -22.29
N PHE A 504 -16.48 -6.76 -22.03
CA PHE A 504 -15.82 -6.78 -20.73
C PHE A 504 -16.58 -5.94 -19.67
N VAL A 505 -17.01 -4.73 -20.02
CA VAL A 505 -17.79 -3.85 -19.12
C VAL A 505 -19.20 -4.37 -18.83
N ARG A 506 -19.64 -5.42 -19.53
CA ARG A 506 -20.91 -6.11 -19.31
C ARG A 506 -20.77 -7.38 -18.46
N LYS A 507 -19.55 -7.80 -18.10
CA LYS A 507 -19.35 -8.95 -17.19
C LYS A 507 -20.06 -8.65 -15.85
N PRO A 508 -20.88 -9.56 -15.32
CA PRO A 508 -21.56 -9.33 -14.06
C PRO A 508 -20.55 -9.27 -12.91
N LEU A 509 -20.75 -8.34 -11.97
CA LEU A 509 -19.95 -8.31 -10.75
C LEU A 509 -20.26 -9.55 -9.90
N PRO A 510 -19.25 -10.26 -9.37
CA PRO A 510 -19.44 -11.34 -8.41
C PRO A 510 -20.35 -10.93 -7.25
N SER A 511 -21.42 -11.68 -6.99
CA SER A 511 -22.30 -11.46 -5.84
C SER A 511 -21.82 -12.17 -4.57
N THR A 512 -20.84 -13.05 -4.70
CA THR A 512 -20.23 -13.83 -3.62
C THR A 512 -18.72 -13.65 -3.65
N GLY A 513 -18.09 -13.63 -2.48
CA GLY A 513 -16.64 -13.52 -2.35
C GLY A 513 -16.24 -13.06 -0.96
N HIS A 514 -14.98 -12.66 -0.81
CA HIS A 514 -14.45 -12.22 0.47
C HIS A 514 -14.87 -10.79 0.76
N VAL A 515 -15.57 -10.56 1.88
CA VAL A 515 -15.91 -9.21 2.34
C VAL A 515 -15.01 -8.87 3.52
N PHE A 516 -14.21 -7.81 3.39
CA PHE A 516 -13.43 -7.28 4.50
C PHE A 516 -14.15 -6.08 5.10
N GLU A 517 -14.22 -6.03 6.42
CA GLU A 517 -14.85 -4.94 7.19
C GLU A 517 -14.15 -3.58 7.00
N HIS A 518 -12.92 -3.57 6.47
CA HIS A 518 -12.14 -2.38 6.13
C HIS A 518 -11.69 -2.38 4.67
N SER A 519 -12.55 -2.90 3.80
CA SER A 519 -12.33 -2.81 2.36
C SER A 519 -12.33 -1.35 1.90
N ILE A 520 -11.52 -1.04 0.89
CA ILE A 520 -11.59 0.24 0.15
C ILE A 520 -12.85 0.34 -0.71
N PHE A 521 -13.54 -0.79 -0.92
CA PHE A 521 -14.78 -0.86 -1.67
C PHE A 521 -15.97 -0.52 -0.76
N PRO A 522 -17.08 0.01 -1.32
CA PRO A 522 -18.29 0.31 -0.55
C PRO A 522 -18.71 -0.86 0.35
N ASP A 523 -19.22 -0.54 1.55
CA ASP A 523 -19.57 -1.51 2.59
C ASP A 523 -20.34 -2.71 2.03
N GLY A 524 -19.82 -3.91 2.27
CA GLY A 524 -20.44 -5.18 1.87
C GLY A 524 -20.12 -5.66 0.45
N MET A 525 -19.36 -4.90 -0.35
CA MET A 525 -18.90 -5.36 -1.67
C MET A 525 -17.81 -6.45 -1.52
N PRO A 526 -17.96 -7.64 -2.13
CA PRO A 526 -16.89 -8.63 -2.18
C PRO A 526 -15.64 -8.05 -2.87
N VAL A 527 -14.44 -8.41 -2.41
CA VAL A 527 -13.18 -7.94 -3.01
C VAL A 527 -13.09 -8.29 -4.48
N GLU A 528 -13.54 -9.48 -4.86
CA GLU A 528 -13.57 -9.93 -6.25
C GLU A 528 -14.47 -9.04 -7.12
N ALA A 529 -15.58 -8.55 -6.54
CA ALA A 529 -16.45 -7.58 -7.20
C ALA A 529 -15.81 -6.21 -7.32
N GLY A 530 -15.12 -5.75 -6.27
CA GLY A 530 -14.36 -4.51 -6.29
C GLY A 530 -13.23 -4.53 -7.32
N SER A 531 -12.47 -5.62 -7.39
CA SER A 531 -11.38 -5.81 -8.35
C SER A 531 -11.89 -5.84 -9.80
N LEU A 532 -13.00 -6.54 -10.08
CA LEU A 532 -13.61 -6.53 -11.42
C LEU A 532 -14.16 -5.14 -11.77
N ALA A 533 -14.83 -4.46 -10.82
CA ALA A 533 -15.34 -3.11 -11.02
C ALA A 533 -14.21 -2.12 -11.36
N GLN A 534 -13.05 -2.23 -10.72
CA GLN A 534 -11.87 -1.43 -11.08
C GLN A 534 -11.37 -1.69 -12.51
N LEU A 535 -11.38 -2.93 -12.97
CA LEU A 535 -11.01 -3.23 -14.36
C LEU A 535 -12.09 -2.72 -15.33
N GLN A 536 -13.36 -2.81 -14.99
CA GLN A 536 -14.45 -2.27 -15.81
C GLN A 536 -14.41 -0.74 -15.89
N MET A 537 -13.97 -0.09 -14.82
CA MET A 537 -13.68 1.35 -14.80
C MET A 537 -12.58 1.70 -15.83
N ILE A 538 -11.49 0.94 -15.89
CA ILE A 538 -10.43 1.13 -16.90
C ILE A 538 -10.95 0.89 -18.32
N ALA A 539 -11.76 -0.16 -18.51
CA ALA A 539 -12.37 -0.42 -19.81
C ALA A 539 -13.34 0.69 -20.25
N ALA A 540 -14.03 1.36 -19.31
CA ALA A 540 -14.87 2.53 -19.61
C ALA A 540 -14.03 3.72 -20.13
N ILE A 541 -12.85 3.96 -19.54
CA ILE A 541 -11.87 4.93 -20.07
C ILE A 541 -11.43 4.51 -21.47
N GLY A 542 -11.16 3.22 -21.68
CA GLY A 542 -10.75 2.71 -22.98
C GLY A 542 -11.80 2.91 -24.07
N LEU A 543 -13.07 2.64 -23.76
CA LEU A 543 -14.18 2.90 -24.67
C LEU A 543 -14.25 4.39 -25.03
N SER A 544 -14.07 5.30 -24.07
CA SER A 544 -14.08 6.73 -24.40
C SER A 544 -12.92 7.12 -25.31
N LEU A 545 -11.71 6.57 -25.12
CA LEU A 545 -10.55 6.83 -25.98
C LEU A 545 -10.75 6.35 -27.43
N ILE A 546 -11.60 5.35 -27.66
CA ILE A 546 -11.95 4.85 -29.00
C ILE A 546 -12.88 5.83 -29.73
N ASP A 547 -13.81 6.44 -29.01
CA ASP A 547 -14.65 7.57 -29.44
C ASP A 547 -15.51 7.32 -30.71
N THR A 548 -15.92 6.08 -30.91
CA THR A 548 -16.91 5.68 -31.93
C THR A 548 -18.36 5.85 -31.41
N PRO A 549 -19.39 5.87 -32.29
CA PRO A 549 -20.78 5.93 -31.84
C PRO A 549 -21.17 4.78 -30.89
N THR A 550 -20.65 3.58 -31.13
CA THR A 550 -20.92 2.38 -30.31
C THR A 550 -20.30 2.53 -28.93
N SER A 551 -19.00 2.85 -28.84
CA SER A 551 -18.32 3.07 -27.57
C SER A 551 -18.92 4.22 -26.75
N ARG A 552 -19.27 5.35 -27.37
CA ARG A 552 -20.00 6.45 -26.69
C ARG A 552 -21.34 5.98 -26.12
N SER A 553 -22.10 5.21 -26.90
CA SER A 553 -23.37 4.66 -26.42
C SER A 553 -23.17 3.72 -25.24
N GLU A 554 -22.10 2.91 -25.23
CA GLU A 554 -21.78 2.02 -24.12
C GLU A 554 -21.33 2.80 -22.88
N VAL A 555 -20.53 3.86 -23.02
CA VAL A 555 -20.15 4.74 -21.90
C VAL A 555 -21.40 5.36 -21.26
N LEU A 556 -22.34 5.88 -22.05
CA LEU A 556 -23.60 6.43 -21.53
C LEU A 556 -24.48 5.37 -20.86
N ARG A 557 -24.45 4.12 -21.35
CA ARG A 557 -25.10 2.99 -20.69
C ARG A 557 -24.47 2.72 -19.32
N LEU A 558 -23.15 2.75 -19.22
CA LEU A 558 -22.44 2.56 -17.95
C LEU A 558 -22.82 3.63 -16.94
N VAL A 559 -22.89 4.90 -17.34
CA VAL A 559 -23.36 6.01 -16.49
C VAL A 559 -24.74 5.71 -15.91
N ARG A 560 -25.68 5.20 -16.73
CA ARG A 560 -27.06 4.96 -16.31
C ARG A 560 -27.24 3.70 -15.46
N GLU A 561 -26.57 2.60 -15.82
CA GLU A 561 -26.99 1.25 -15.42
C GLU A 561 -25.94 0.45 -14.66
N HIS A 562 -24.67 0.87 -14.63
CA HIS A 562 -23.63 0.03 -14.03
C HIS A 562 -23.82 -0.06 -12.51
N PRO A 563 -23.77 -1.25 -11.87
CA PRO A 563 -24.07 -1.40 -10.44
C PRO A 563 -23.05 -0.72 -9.53
N ALA A 564 -21.76 -0.73 -9.89
CA ALA A 564 -20.71 -0.07 -9.10
C ALA A 564 -20.61 1.43 -9.40
N THR A 565 -20.78 2.26 -8.38
CA THR A 565 -20.66 3.73 -8.45
C THR A 565 -19.35 4.18 -9.04
N MET A 566 -18.22 3.53 -8.70
CA MET A 566 -16.91 3.92 -9.23
C MET A 566 -16.81 3.82 -10.76
N VAL A 567 -17.47 2.84 -11.37
CA VAL A 567 -17.50 2.69 -12.83
C VAL A 567 -18.39 3.75 -13.45
N ARG A 568 -19.55 4.06 -12.83
CA ARG A 568 -20.43 5.16 -13.26
C ARG A 568 -19.70 6.49 -13.21
N SER A 569 -19.03 6.79 -12.09
CA SER A 569 -18.27 8.02 -11.90
C SER A 569 -17.15 8.20 -12.94
N GLU A 570 -16.41 7.14 -13.27
CA GLU A 570 -15.40 7.23 -14.31
C GLU A 570 -16.01 7.32 -15.71
N ALA A 571 -17.12 6.63 -15.99
CA ALA A 571 -17.84 6.77 -17.25
C ALA A 571 -18.36 8.19 -17.48
N VAL A 572 -18.84 8.86 -16.41
CA VAL A 572 -19.21 10.28 -16.43
C VAL A 572 -18.00 11.13 -16.82
N ARG A 573 -16.86 10.93 -16.14
CA ARG A 573 -15.62 11.68 -16.42
C ARG A 573 -15.14 11.47 -17.85
N ALA A 574 -15.18 10.22 -18.30
CA ALA A 574 -14.76 9.82 -19.63
C ALA A 574 -15.65 10.43 -20.73
N HIS A 575 -16.98 10.52 -20.49
CA HIS A 575 -17.91 11.20 -21.40
C HIS A 575 -17.74 12.71 -21.41
N LEU A 576 -17.55 13.34 -20.24
CA LEU A 576 -17.30 14.79 -20.15
C LEU A 576 -16.06 15.20 -20.95
N ARG A 577 -15.00 14.39 -20.88
CA ARG A 577 -13.75 14.65 -21.61
C ARG A 577 -13.94 14.68 -23.13
N ASN A 578 -14.75 13.77 -23.69
CA ASN A 578 -14.84 13.58 -25.14
C ASN A 578 -16.13 14.13 -25.77
N GLY A 579 -17.17 14.39 -24.97
CA GLY A 579 -18.52 14.71 -25.45
C GLY A 579 -18.76 16.18 -25.85
N GLY A 580 -17.74 17.04 -25.75
CA GLY A 580 -17.85 18.45 -26.11
C GLY A 580 -18.90 19.23 -25.28
N PRO A 581 -19.40 20.38 -25.80
CA PRO A 581 -20.29 21.27 -25.04
C PRO A 581 -21.64 20.67 -24.62
N THR A 582 -22.10 19.60 -25.29
CA THR A 582 -23.39 18.96 -24.99
C THR A 582 -23.28 17.81 -23.99
N ALA A 583 -22.06 17.41 -23.60
CA ALA A 583 -21.83 16.28 -22.72
C ALA A 583 -22.60 16.39 -21.39
N ARG A 584 -22.59 17.58 -20.78
CA ARG A 584 -23.28 17.82 -19.50
C ARG A 584 -24.79 17.75 -19.61
N SER A 585 -25.38 18.36 -20.63
CA SER A 585 -26.83 18.33 -20.80
C SER A 585 -27.32 16.90 -21.03
N GLN A 586 -26.55 16.09 -21.76
CA GLN A 586 -26.82 14.66 -21.91
C GLN A 586 -26.74 13.91 -20.57
N LEU A 587 -25.64 14.06 -19.84
CA LEU A 587 -25.45 13.38 -18.55
C LEU A 587 -26.49 13.79 -17.50
N GLY A 588 -26.98 15.03 -17.55
CA GLY A 588 -27.99 15.53 -16.60
C GLY A 588 -29.31 14.78 -16.68
N THR A 589 -29.57 14.10 -17.80
CA THR A 589 -30.74 13.24 -17.99
C THR A 589 -30.50 11.77 -17.60
N LEU A 590 -29.25 11.38 -17.35
CA LEU A 590 -28.84 9.99 -17.13
C LEU A 590 -28.42 9.70 -15.68
N LEU A 591 -27.89 10.69 -14.98
CA LEU A 591 -27.41 10.53 -13.61
C LEU A 591 -28.56 10.25 -12.64
N ALA A 592 -28.29 9.39 -11.67
CA ALA A 592 -29.22 9.15 -10.58
C ALA A 592 -29.40 10.43 -9.74
N PRO A 593 -30.58 10.68 -9.14
CA PRO A 593 -30.83 11.88 -8.33
C PRO A 593 -29.85 12.09 -7.18
N GLU A 594 -29.21 11.04 -6.67
CA GLU A 594 -28.21 11.06 -5.62
C GLU A 594 -26.78 11.35 -6.11
N GLU A 595 -26.51 11.26 -7.42
CA GLU A 595 -25.19 11.45 -8.04
C GLU A 595 -25.01 12.87 -8.60
N LYS A 596 -25.33 13.89 -7.78
CA LYS A 596 -25.38 15.30 -8.22
C LYS A 596 -24.03 16.00 -8.36
N TYR A 597 -22.92 15.35 -8.01
CA TYR A 597 -21.60 15.96 -8.05
C TYR A 597 -20.89 15.60 -9.35
N TRP A 598 -20.78 16.60 -10.22
CA TRP A 598 -19.98 16.52 -11.43
C TRP A 598 -18.50 16.42 -11.05
N LEU A 599 -17.84 15.32 -11.40
CA LEU A 599 -16.39 15.14 -11.23
C LEU A 599 -15.60 15.74 -12.40
N ASP A 600 -16.05 16.89 -12.92
CA ASP A 600 -15.23 17.65 -13.85
C ASP A 600 -14.06 18.22 -13.06
N ARG A 601 -12.84 17.97 -13.54
CA ARG A 601 -11.62 18.46 -12.91
C ARG A 601 -10.89 19.33 -13.89
N PHE A 602 -10.33 20.42 -13.39
CA PHE A 602 -9.38 21.19 -14.17
C PHE A 602 -8.16 20.32 -14.45
N GLU A 603 -7.96 19.93 -15.71
CA GLU A 603 -6.82 19.11 -16.12
C GLU A 603 -5.72 20.01 -16.67
N ASN A 604 -4.78 20.42 -15.82
CA ASN A 604 -3.55 21.09 -16.22
C ASN A 604 -2.52 20.11 -16.84
N ARG A 605 -2.96 19.19 -17.70
CA ARG A 605 -2.15 18.03 -18.10
C ARG A 605 -1.76 18.03 -19.57
N ASP A 606 -2.44 18.81 -20.40
CA ASP A 606 -2.09 18.95 -21.81
C ASP A 606 -1.03 20.04 -22.01
N LEU A 607 0.18 19.83 -21.48
CA LEU A 607 1.27 20.81 -21.64
C LEU A 607 1.62 21.10 -23.12
N ASN A 608 1.09 20.31 -24.05
CA ASN A 608 1.31 20.43 -25.49
C ASN A 608 0.12 21.08 -26.23
N SER A 609 -0.94 21.51 -25.53
CA SER A 609 -2.12 22.13 -26.15
C SER A 609 -1.82 23.45 -26.87
N GLY A 610 -0.65 24.04 -26.62
CA GLY A 610 -0.30 25.38 -27.05
C GLY A 610 -1.02 26.50 -26.28
N SER A 611 -1.93 26.13 -25.36
CA SER A 611 -2.63 27.07 -24.48
C SER A 611 -1.97 27.15 -23.11
N SER A 612 -1.93 28.35 -22.55
CA SER A 612 -1.34 28.57 -21.23
C SER A 612 -2.16 27.87 -20.13
N PHE A 613 -1.58 27.74 -18.94
CA PHE A 613 -2.35 27.32 -17.76
C PHE A 613 -3.59 28.18 -17.57
N ASP A 614 -3.44 29.51 -17.61
CA ASP A 614 -4.49 30.47 -17.34
C ASP A 614 -5.61 30.42 -18.38
N GLU A 615 -5.28 30.25 -19.66
CA GLU A 615 -6.29 30.10 -20.72
C GLU A 615 -7.13 28.83 -20.52
N ARG A 616 -6.47 27.73 -20.13
CA ARG A 616 -7.17 26.48 -19.83
C ARG A 616 -8.00 26.62 -18.57
N LEU A 617 -7.48 27.26 -17.54
CA LEU A 617 -8.20 27.49 -16.28
C LEU A 617 -9.40 28.41 -16.52
N ALA A 618 -9.25 29.48 -17.29
CA ALA A 618 -10.33 30.38 -17.66
C ALA A 618 -11.40 29.65 -18.47
N THR A 619 -11.01 28.81 -19.43
CA THR A 619 -11.95 27.96 -20.18
C THR A 619 -12.70 27.02 -19.25
N PHE A 620 -11.98 26.34 -18.35
CA PHE A 620 -12.59 25.47 -17.34
C PHE A 620 -13.57 26.23 -16.44
N LEU A 621 -13.16 27.34 -15.84
CA LEU A 621 -14.01 28.17 -14.98
C LEU A 621 -15.21 28.77 -15.74
N SER A 622 -15.08 29.06 -17.03
CA SER A 622 -16.23 29.50 -17.85
C SER A 622 -17.29 28.40 -18.02
N LEU A 623 -16.85 27.15 -18.08
CA LEU A 623 -17.73 25.99 -18.06
C LEU A 623 -18.17 25.65 -16.63
N HIS A 624 -17.39 26.03 -15.62
CA HIS A 624 -17.58 25.72 -14.20
C HIS A 624 -17.68 26.96 -13.31
N PRO A 625 -18.73 27.78 -13.47
CA PRO A 625 -18.91 28.93 -12.60
C PRO A 625 -18.99 28.52 -11.11
N GLU A 626 -19.46 27.31 -10.80
CA GLU A 626 -19.47 26.74 -9.45
C GLU A 626 -18.09 26.42 -8.87
N ALA A 627 -17.07 26.25 -9.72
CA ALA A 627 -15.69 26.02 -9.29
C ALA A 627 -14.90 27.32 -9.12
N SER A 628 -15.49 28.47 -9.45
CA SER A 628 -14.87 29.77 -9.15
C SER A 628 -14.69 29.90 -7.64
N GLN A 629 -13.48 30.24 -7.20
CA GLN A 629 -13.26 30.54 -5.79
C GLN A 629 -14.17 31.72 -5.42
N PRO A 630 -14.90 31.65 -4.29
CA PRO A 630 -15.65 32.81 -3.82
C PRO A 630 -14.69 33.99 -3.68
N PRO A 631 -15.12 35.22 -4.02
CA PRO A 631 -14.26 36.40 -3.93
C PRO A 631 -13.66 36.49 -2.51
N MET A 632 -12.36 36.80 -2.43
CA MET A 632 -11.62 36.83 -1.15
C MET A 632 -12.26 37.76 -0.10
N GLU A 633 -13.10 38.72 -0.51
CA GLU A 633 -13.83 39.61 0.40
C GLU A 633 -14.85 38.90 1.29
N ASP A 634 -15.32 37.71 0.89
CA ASP A 634 -16.26 36.87 1.66
C ASP A 634 -15.55 35.82 2.55
N ALA A 635 -14.21 35.72 2.49
CA ALA A 635 -13.41 34.86 3.36
C ALA A 635 -13.10 35.57 4.70
N LYS A 636 -14.14 35.76 5.54
CA LYS A 636 -14.01 36.24 6.93
C LYS A 636 -14.34 35.16 7.95
#